data_AF-A0A941J1D2-F1
#
_entry.id   AF-A0A941J1D2-F1
#
_cell.length_a   1.000
_cell.length_b   1.000
_cell.length_c   1.000
_cell.angle_alpha   90.00
_cell.angle_beta   90.00
_cell.angle_gamma   90.00
#
_symmetry.space_group_name_H-M   'P 1'
#
loop_
_entity.id
_entity.type
_entity.pdbx_description
1 polymer ?
#
loop_
_entity_poly.entity_id
_entity_poly.type
_entity_poly.pdbx_seq_one_letter_code
_entity_poly.pdbx_strand_id
1 'polypeptide(L)' 'MFDTPLPQLLAELDVELVDSSITNAGFFGALVEHRDGSRLLAMPTGRSELEHDTVARYLLAQVFDVDLPKLPAPFVTSEM' A
#
# COMPACT_ATOMS: atom_id res chain seq x y z
N MET A 1 2.46 -0.64 14.48
CA MET A 1 1.92 -0.23 13.17
C MET A 1 1.17 1.08 13.25
N PHE A 2 0.09 1.21 14.04
CA PHE A 2 -0.81 2.38 13.97
C PHE A 2 -0.22 3.70 14.50
N ASP A 3 0.73 3.65 15.45
CA ASP A 3 1.35 4.86 16.00
C ASP A 3 2.65 5.28 15.28
N THR A 4 3.17 4.44 14.38
CA THR A 4 4.40 4.71 13.62
C THR A 4 4.06 5.63 12.44
N PRO A 5 4.73 6.80 12.27
CA PRO A 5 4.58 7.62 11.07
C PRO A 5 4.86 6.82 9.80
N LEU A 6 4.05 6.99 8.75
CA LEU A 6 4.19 6.18 7.53
C LEU A 6 5.60 6.21 6.92
N PRO A 7 6.29 7.36 6.79
CA PRO A 7 7.65 7.37 6.23
C PRO A 7 8.64 6.51 7.03
N GLN A 8 8.49 6.48 8.36
CA GLN A 8 9.30 5.63 9.22
C GLN A 8 8.95 4.15 9.03
N LEU A 9 7.66 3.83 8.97
CA LEU A 9 7.20 2.45 8.74
C LEU A 9 7.71 1.89 7.40
N LEU A 10 7.67 2.69 6.33
CA LEU A 10 8.17 2.29 5.01
C LEU A 10 9.68 2.03 5.03
N ALA A 11 10.44 2.88 5.72
CA ALA A 11 11.88 2.70 5.88
C ALA A 11 12.24 1.45 6.70
N GLU A 12 11.48 1.15 7.77
CA GLU A 12 11.67 -0.05 8.59
C GLU A 12 11.38 -1.35 7.81
N LEU A 13 10.47 -1.30 6.82
CA LEU A 13 10.04 -2.44 6.02
C LEU A 13 10.79 -2.58 4.67
N ASP A 14 11.73 -1.66 4.40
CA ASP A 14 12.46 -1.54 3.13
C ASP A 14 11.52 -1.44 1.92
N VAL A 15 10.52 -0.57 2.02
CA VAL A 15 9.50 -0.35 0.98
C VAL A 15 9.65 1.05 0.40
N GLU A 16 9.89 1.13 -0.92
CA GLU A 16 9.86 2.39 -1.65
C GLU A 16 8.41 2.79 -1.97
N LEU A 17 8.03 4.03 -1.68
CA LEU A 17 6.76 4.59 -2.09
C LEU A 17 6.92 5.35 -3.41
N VAL A 18 6.12 4.98 -4.41
CA VAL A 18 6.11 5.66 -5.71
C VAL A 18 4.72 6.09 -6.13
N ASP A 19 4.67 7.24 -6.80
CA ASP A 19 3.51 7.70 -7.54
C ASP A 19 3.33 6.86 -8.81
N SER A 20 2.18 6.23 -8.94
CA SER A 20 1.81 5.42 -10.09
C SER A 20 1.14 6.26 -11.16
N SER A 21 1.53 6.01 -12.43
CA SER A 21 0.88 6.57 -13.61
C SER A 21 -0.37 5.79 -14.05
N ILE A 22 -0.75 4.73 -13.32
CA ILE A 22 -1.96 3.95 -13.63
C ILE A 22 -3.21 4.80 -13.41
N THR A 23 -3.95 5.04 -14.49
CA THR A 23 -5.18 5.88 -14.49
C THR A 23 -6.48 5.09 -14.35
N ASN A 24 -6.39 3.77 -14.15
CA ASN A 24 -7.56 2.92 -13.98
C ASN A 24 -8.32 3.33 -12.72
N ALA A 25 -9.63 3.60 -12.83
CA ALA A 25 -10.47 4.03 -11.71
C ALA A 25 -10.56 3.00 -10.55
N GLY A 26 -10.36 1.72 -10.86
CA GLY A 26 -10.28 0.64 -9.87
C GLY A 26 -8.88 0.43 -9.28
N PHE A 27 -7.86 1.11 -9.79
CA PHE A 27 -6.51 1.03 -9.22
C PHE A 27 -6.46 1.81 -7.91
N PHE A 28 -6.36 1.06 -6.82
CA PHE A 28 -6.35 1.62 -5.47
C PHE A 28 -4.93 1.72 -4.89
N GLY A 29 -3.99 0.94 -5.44
CA GLY A 29 -2.60 0.83 -5.03
C GLY A 29 -2.12 -0.61 -5.19
N ALA A 30 -0.82 -0.82 -5.16
CA ALA A 30 -0.22 -2.14 -5.20
C ALA A 30 1.06 -2.17 -4.39
N LEU A 31 1.26 -3.24 -3.61
CA LEU A 31 2.55 -3.59 -3.03
C LEU A 31 3.15 -4.71 -3.89
N VAL A 32 4.32 -4.44 -4.45
CA VAL A 32 5.02 -5.32 -5.37
C VAL A 32 6.33 -5.74 -4.72
N GLU A 33 6.58 -7.05 -4.67
CA GLU A 33 7.89 -7.59 -4.32
C GLU A 33 8.62 -7.98 -5.61
N HIS A 34 9.80 -7.39 -5.82
CA HIS A 34 10.67 -7.71 -6.94
C HIS A 34 11.49 -8.97 -6.65
N ARG A 35 12.03 -9.58 -7.71
CA ARG A 35 12.82 -10.83 -7.58
C ARG A 35 14.10 -10.68 -6.78
N ASP A 36 14.63 -9.47 -6.67
CA ASP A 36 15.80 -9.15 -5.85
C ASP A 36 15.46 -8.92 -4.37
N GLY A 37 14.18 -9.04 -3.99
CA GLY A 37 13.68 -8.84 -2.64
C GLY A 37 13.32 -7.39 -2.32
N SER A 38 13.56 -6.44 -3.23
CA SER A 38 13.12 -5.05 -3.05
C SER A 38 11.60 -4.95 -3.14
N ARG A 39 11.03 -4.02 -2.36
CA ARG A 39 9.58 -3.83 -2.29
C ARG A 39 9.20 -2.42 -2.68
N LEU A 40 8.10 -2.34 -3.42
CA LEU A 40 7.58 -1.10 -3.96
C LEU A 40 6.08 -0.98 -3.66
N LEU A 41 5.69 0.10 -3.01
CA LEU A 41 4.31 0.51 -2.85
C LEU A 41 3.98 1.57 -3.92
N ALA A 42 3.19 1.19 -4.92
CA ALA A 42 2.72 2.07 -5.98
C ALA A 42 1.31 2.59 -5.65
N MET A 43 1.13 3.91 -5.65
CA MET A 43 -0.11 4.58 -5.24
C MET A 43 -0.60 5.57 -6.32
N PRO A 44 -1.92 5.76 -6.52
CA PRO A 44 -2.42 6.79 -7.44
C PRO A 44 -2.00 8.20 -7.03
N THR A 45 -1.66 9.03 -8.01
CA THR A 45 -1.38 10.46 -7.78
C THR A 45 -2.62 11.23 -7.33
N GLY A 46 -2.41 12.31 -6.57
CA GLY A 46 -3.48 13.27 -6.22
C GLY A 46 -4.47 12.83 -5.15
N ARG A 47 -4.21 11.72 -4.45
CA ARG A 47 -4.94 11.30 -3.25
C ARG A 47 -4.60 12.21 -2.07
N SER A 48 -5.53 12.36 -1.12
CA SER A 48 -5.23 13.07 0.13
C SER A 48 -4.21 12.30 0.97
N GLU A 49 -3.45 12.98 1.83
CA GLU A 49 -2.48 12.33 2.72
C GLU A 49 -3.11 11.25 3.60
N LEU A 50 -4.36 11.47 4.07
CA LEU A 50 -5.09 10.52 4.90
C LEU A 50 -5.48 9.25 4.13
N GLU A 51 -6.02 9.40 2.92
CA GLU A 51 -6.30 8.26 2.05
C GLU A 51 -5.01 7.52 1.73
N HIS A 52 -3.96 8.27 1.43
CA HIS A 52 -2.66 7.72 1.09
C HIS A 52 -2.10 6.86 2.25
N ASP A 53 -2.14 7.38 3.47
CA ASP A 53 -1.70 6.66 4.67
C ASP A 53 -2.54 5.41 4.96
N THR A 54 -3.87 5.54 4.87
CA THR A 54 -4.79 4.44 5.13
C THR A 54 -4.56 3.27 4.17
N VAL A 55 -4.42 3.57 2.87
CA VAL A 55 -4.23 2.54 1.85
C VAL A 55 -2.84 1.90 1.96
N ALA A 56 -1.80 2.70 2.19
CA ALA A 56 -0.44 2.19 2.38
C ALA A 56 -0.40 1.16 3.51
N ARG A 57 -0.97 1.50 4.67
CA ARG A 57 -1.00 0.59 5.83
C ARG A 57 -1.81 -0.67 5.55
N TYR A 58 -2.93 -0.56 4.84
CA TYR A 58 -3.76 -1.71 4.48
C TYR A 58 -3.01 -2.68 3.54
N LEU A 59 -2.30 -2.17 2.54
CA LEU A 59 -1.52 -3.00 1.60
C LEU A 59 -0.30 -3.63 2.29
N LEU A 60 0.40 -2.88 3.14
CA LEU A 60 1.51 -3.41 3.94
C LEU A 60 1.04 -4.56 4.84
N ALA A 61 -0.04 -4.36 5.58
CA ALA A 61 -0.52 -5.37 6.53
C ALA A 61 -0.99 -6.68 5.86
N GLN A 62 -1.48 -6.64 4.61
CA GLN A 62 -1.76 -7.86 3.84
C GLN A 62 -0.49 -8.68 3.54
N VAL A 63 0.63 -8.02 3.24
CA VAL A 63 1.89 -8.71 2.92
C VAL A 63 2.58 -9.24 4.17
N PHE A 64 2.44 -8.55 5.31
CA PHE A 64 3.04 -8.97 6.58
C PHE A 64 2.14 -9.90 7.42
N ASP A 65 1.10 -10.48 6.81
CA ASP A 65 0.16 -11.42 7.44
C ASP A 65 -0.44 -10.89 8.76
N VAL A 66 -0.69 -9.58 8.80
CA VAL A 66 -1.35 -8.94 9.93
C VAL A 66 -2.86 -9.08 9.72
N ASP A 67 -3.55 -9.63 10.71
CA ASP A 67 -5.00 -9.82 10.65
C ASP A 67 -5.71 -8.46 10.53
N LEU A 68 -6.35 -8.22 9.37
CA LEU A 68 -7.00 -6.97 9.03
C LEU A 68 -8.50 -7.16 8.79
N PRO A 69 -9.34 -6.19 9.20
CA PRO A 69 -10.72 -6.16 8.74
C PRO A 69 -10.75 -6.02 7.22
N LYS A 70 -11.68 -6.75 6.57
CA LYS A 70 -11.90 -6.63 5.12
C LYS A 70 -12.23 -5.19 4.75
N LEU A 71 -11.69 -4.72 3.61
CA LEU A 71 -12.09 -3.42 3.09
C LEU A 71 -13.60 -3.38 2.83
N PRO A 72 -14.23 -2.22 3.04
CA PRO A 72 -15.61 -2.01 2.63
C PRO A 72 -15.71 -2.03 1.10
N ALA A 73 -16.86 -2.46 0.58
CA ALA A 73 -17.17 -2.31 -0.84
C ALA A 73 -17.04 -0.82 -1.26
N PRO A 74 -16.55 -0.52 -2.49
CA PRO A 74 -16.30 -1.45 -3.60
C PRO A 74 -14.86 -1.97 -3.69
N PHE A 75 -14.02 -1.79 -2.66
CA PHE A 75 -12.61 -2.15 -2.76
C PHE A 75 -12.42 -3.67 -2.68
N VAL A 76 -11.66 -4.21 -3.63
CA VAL A 76 -11.33 -5.64 -3.71
C VAL A 76 -9.83 -5.75 -3.95
N THR A 77 -9.16 -6.67 -3.24
CA THR A 77 -7.77 -7.02 -3.49
C THR A 77 -7.69 -8.38 -4.20
N SER A 78 -6.70 -8.54 -5.06
CA SER A 78 -6.39 -9.78 -5.74
C SER A 78 -4.93 -10.14 -5.47
N GLU A 79 -4.69 -11.37 -5.02
CA GLU A 79 -3.35 -11.95 -5.00
C GLU A 79 -2.98 -12.35 -6.44
N MET A 80 -1.79 -11.96 -6.88
CA MET A 80 -1.24 -12.27 -8.21
C MET A 80 -0.15 -13.32 -8.09
#